data_AF-A0A2W5NG62-F1
#
_entry.id   AF-A0A2W5NG62-F1
#
_cell.length_a   1.000
_cell.length_b   1.000
_cell.length_c   1.000
_cell.angle_alpha   90.00
_cell.angle_beta   90.00
_cell.angle_gamma   90.00
#
_symmetry.space_group_name_H-M   'P 1'
#
loop_
_entity.id
_entity.type
_entity.pdbx_description
1 polymer ?
#
loop_
_entity_poly.entity_id
_entity_poly.type
_entity_poly.pdbx_seq_one_letter_code
_entity_poly.pdbx_strand_id
1 'polypeptide(L)'
;MFDINAKQPDRATIEVADYIEFGRIVAEWARDPASRPTSPAELRRQLTGVAVVPRRIETLAFVQNDATTLYIRLPDADQIGETMEALRDDCSGRLCNMPYFYRDYFDPGFGPVMSSFETFLARLGDGVASES
;
A
#
# COMPACT_ATOMS: atom_id res chain seq x y z
N MET A 1 8.95 22.19 -14.62
CA MET A 1 9.87 22.12 -13.46
C MET A 1 9.01 21.73 -12.27
N PHE A 2 9.10 20.48 -11.80
CA PHE A 2 8.32 20.02 -10.65
C PHE A 2 8.97 20.56 -9.38
N ASP A 3 8.14 21.11 -8.49
CA ASP A 3 8.61 21.72 -7.26
C ASP A 3 8.99 20.63 -6.25
N ILE A 4 10.30 20.44 -6.07
CA ILE A 4 10.90 19.50 -5.10
C ILE A 4 10.58 19.86 -3.64
N ASN A 5 9.94 21.01 -3.38
CA ASN A 5 9.43 21.43 -2.08
C ASN A 5 7.92 21.19 -1.88
N ALA A 6 7.22 20.54 -2.81
CA ALA A 6 5.85 20.12 -2.58
C ALA A 6 5.76 19.17 -1.36
N LYS A 7 4.78 19.42 -0.49
CA LYS A 7 4.50 18.64 0.73
C LYS A 7 4.45 17.15 0.37
N GLN A 8 5.42 16.36 0.86
CA GLN A 8 5.50 14.95 0.50
C GLN A 8 4.25 14.21 1.00
N PRO A 9 3.71 13.24 0.23
CA PRO A 9 2.55 12.48 0.64
C PRO A 9 2.82 11.68 1.92
N ASP A 10 1.82 11.57 2.78
CA ASP A 10 1.87 10.76 4.00
C ASP A 10 1.97 9.26 3.70
N ARG A 11 1.80 8.83 2.45
CA ARG A 11 2.00 7.44 1.98
C ARG A 11 3.28 7.28 1.17
N ALA A 12 3.84 6.07 1.21
CA ALA A 12 5.09 5.71 0.54
C ALA A 12 4.83 5.46 -0.96
N THR A 13 4.22 6.41 -1.63
CA THR A 13 3.84 6.28 -3.04
C THR A 13 4.83 7.05 -3.90
N ILE A 14 5.33 6.40 -4.96
CA ILE A 14 6.14 7.05 -5.98
C ILE A 14 5.21 7.85 -6.88
N GLU A 15 5.46 9.16 -7.02
CA GLU A 15 4.69 10.02 -7.90
C GLU A 15 5.35 10.07 -9.28
N VAL A 16 4.66 9.59 -10.32
CA VAL A 16 5.23 9.43 -11.66
C VAL A 16 4.81 10.60 -12.55
N ALA A 17 5.77 11.28 -13.16
CA ALA A 17 5.56 12.38 -14.10
C ALA A 17 5.58 11.90 -15.55
N ASP A 18 6.39 10.89 -15.87
CA ASP A 18 6.46 10.26 -17.20
C ASP A 18 6.29 8.74 -17.09
N TYR A 19 5.08 8.28 -17.39
CA TYR A 19 4.73 6.85 -17.29
C TYR A 19 5.38 5.99 -18.38
N ILE A 20 5.70 6.55 -19.54
CA ILE A 20 6.32 5.78 -20.62
C ILE A 20 7.77 5.51 -20.26
N GLU A 21 8.50 6.54 -19.83
CA GLU A 21 9.90 6.39 -19.45
C GLU A 21 10.02 5.55 -18.17
N PHE A 22 9.12 5.73 -17.20
CA PHE A 22 9.06 4.86 -16.03
C PHE A 22 8.84 3.39 -16.41
N GLY A 23 7.94 3.12 -17.35
CA GLY A 23 7.70 1.77 -17.86
C GLY A 23 8.94 1.14 -18.53
N ARG A 24 9.72 1.94 -19.27
CA ARG A 24 10.99 1.45 -19.87
C ARG A 24 12.02 1.10 -18.80
N ILE A 25 12.18 1.94 -17.79
CA ILE A 25 13.10 1.71 -16.67
C ILE A 25 12.70 0.42 -15.93
N VAL A 26 11.42 0.24 -15.62
CA VAL A 26 10.92 -0.97 -14.96
C VAL A 26 11.13 -2.22 -15.82
N ALA A 27 10.92 -2.13 -17.14
CA ALA A 27 11.19 -3.23 -18.05
C ALA A 27 12.68 -3.63 -18.05
N GLU A 28 13.59 -2.65 -17.95
CA GLU A 28 15.02 -2.91 -17.83
C GLU A 28 15.35 -3.61 -16.50
N TRP A 29 14.82 -3.13 -15.37
CA TRP A 29 14.99 -3.76 -14.06
C TRP A 29 14.49 -5.22 -14.02
N ALA A 30 13.46 -5.52 -14.80
CA ALA A 30 12.91 -6.87 -14.91
C ALA A 30 13.77 -7.80 -15.78
N ARG A 31 14.40 -7.26 -16.83
CA ARG A 31 15.24 -8.02 -17.78
C ARG A 31 16.67 -8.20 -17.31
N ASP A 32 17.24 -7.19 -16.67
CA ASP A 32 18.60 -7.21 -16.12
C ASP A 32 18.56 -6.86 -14.62
N PRO A 33 18.67 -7.85 -13.72
CA PRO A 33 18.75 -7.61 -12.29
C PRO A 33 19.91 -6.71 -11.85
N ALA A 34 21.01 -6.63 -12.62
CA ALA A 34 22.15 -5.78 -12.29
C ALA A 34 21.87 -4.28 -12.54
N SER A 35 20.85 -3.96 -13.35
CA SER A 35 20.43 -2.57 -13.60
C SER A 35 19.64 -1.95 -12.44
N ARG A 36 19.18 -2.78 -11.49
CA ARG A 36 18.36 -2.34 -10.35
C ARG A 36 19.13 -1.40 -9.44
N PRO A 37 18.50 -0.34 -8.93
CA PRO A 37 19.11 0.51 -7.93
C PRO A 37 19.35 -0.28 -6.64
N THR A 38 20.56 -0.18 -6.10
CA THR A 38 20.96 -0.88 -4.87
C THR A 38 20.70 -0.06 -3.60
N SER A 39 20.34 1.22 -3.75
CA SER A 39 20.06 2.13 -2.65
C SER A 39 18.96 3.14 -3.01
N PRO A 40 18.25 3.71 -2.02
CA PRO A 40 17.27 4.77 -2.27
C PRO A 40 17.84 5.99 -2.98
N ALA A 41 19.13 6.32 -2.75
CA ALA A 41 19.80 7.42 -3.43
C ALA A 41 19.98 7.12 -4.93
N GLU A 42 20.33 5.89 -5.27
CA GLU A 42 20.45 5.44 -6.66
C GLU A 42 19.08 5.38 -7.35
N LEU A 43 18.05 4.90 -6.67
CA LEU A 43 16.67 4.92 -7.18
C LEU A 43 16.23 6.35 -7.52
N ARG A 44 16.44 7.30 -6.60
CA ARG A 44 16.16 8.72 -6.84
C ARG A 44 16.92 9.26 -8.05
N ARG A 45 18.19 8.89 -8.19
CA ARG A 45 19.02 9.30 -9.33
C ARG A 45 18.47 8.75 -10.64
N GLN A 46 18.21 7.44 -10.74
CA GLN A 46 17.65 6.80 -11.93
C GLN A 46 16.27 7.37 -12.31
N LEU A 47 15.47 7.79 -11.33
CA LEU A 47 14.13 8.36 -11.56
C LEU A 47 14.10 9.88 -11.73
N THR A 48 15.26 10.55 -11.79
CA THR A 48 15.32 12.01 -11.91
C THR A 48 14.59 12.48 -13.18
N GLY A 49 13.58 13.34 -13.01
CA GLY A 49 12.75 13.84 -14.10
C GLY A 49 11.65 12.89 -14.59
N VAL A 50 11.65 11.64 -14.12
CA VAL A 50 10.65 10.61 -14.45
C VAL A 50 9.64 10.45 -13.32
N ALA A 51 10.12 10.36 -12.08
CA ALA A 51 9.28 10.18 -10.90
C ALA A 51 9.93 10.75 -9.62
N VAL A 52 9.10 11.07 -8.63
CA VAL A 52 9.54 11.54 -7.30
C VAL A 52 9.42 10.40 -6.30
N VAL A 53 10.55 10.04 -5.70
CA VAL A 53 10.62 9.01 -4.64
C VAL A 53 10.54 9.70 -3.27
N PRO A 54 9.66 9.22 -2.36
CA PRO A 54 9.59 9.76 -1.00
C PRO A 54 10.95 9.71 -0.26
N ARG A 55 11.25 10.74 0.53
CA ARG A 55 12.54 10.85 1.26
C ARG A 55 12.67 9.83 2.39
N ARG A 56 11.55 9.45 3.00
CA ARG A 56 11.49 8.47 4.11
C ARG A 56 11.79 7.02 3.73
N ILE A 57 11.99 6.73 2.44
CA ILE A 57 12.38 5.38 2.02
C ILE A 57 13.86 5.20 2.34
N GLU A 58 14.12 4.27 3.26
CA GLU A 58 15.46 3.94 3.78
C GLU A 58 16.03 2.66 3.14
N THR A 59 15.17 1.73 2.76
CA THR A 59 15.54 0.43 2.20
C THR A 59 14.77 0.14 0.93
N LEU A 60 15.35 -0.70 0.06
CA LEU A 60 14.73 -1.16 -1.17
C LEU A 60 14.69 -2.69 -1.18
N ALA A 61 13.55 -3.24 -1.58
CA ALA A 61 13.40 -4.65 -1.87
C ALA A 61 12.71 -4.80 -3.23
N PHE A 62 13.35 -5.51 -4.16
CA PHE A 62 12.77 -5.85 -5.45
C PHE A 62 12.17 -7.25 -5.37
N VAL A 63 10.86 -7.34 -5.61
CA VAL A 63 10.13 -8.60 -5.72
C VAL A 63 9.77 -8.79 -7.20
N GLN A 64 10.22 -9.88 -7.80
CA GLN A 64 9.89 -10.25 -9.17
C GLN A 64 9.08 -11.53 -9.15
N ASN A 65 7.88 -11.48 -9.71
CA ASN A 65 6.98 -12.62 -9.74
C ASN A 65 7.55 -13.75 -10.61
N ASP A 66 7.32 -14.98 -10.17
CA ASP A 66 7.52 -16.20 -10.95
C ASP A 66 6.25 -17.06 -10.89
N ALA A 67 6.21 -18.17 -11.66
CA ALA A 67 5.01 -18.99 -11.80
C ALA A 67 4.71 -19.89 -10.57
N THR A 68 5.62 -19.94 -9.60
CA THR A 68 5.63 -20.90 -8.49
C THR A 68 5.63 -20.23 -7.10
N THR A 69 5.96 -18.94 -7.03
CA THR A 69 6.10 -18.20 -5.79
C THR A 69 4.96 -17.21 -5.61
N LEU A 70 4.19 -17.38 -4.54
CA LEU A 70 3.15 -16.45 -4.11
C LEU A 70 3.74 -15.45 -3.10
N TYR A 71 3.61 -14.15 -3.38
CA TYR A 71 4.08 -13.10 -2.49
C TYR A 71 2.92 -12.48 -1.71
N ILE A 72 2.86 -12.77 -0.41
CA ILE A 72 1.84 -12.21 0.48
C ILE A 72 2.40 -10.93 1.12
N ARG A 73 1.77 -9.78 0.87
CA ARG A 73 2.12 -8.51 1.50
C ARG A 73 1.31 -8.31 2.77
N LEU A 74 2.00 -8.14 3.89
CA LEU A 74 1.37 -7.88 5.17
C LEU A 74 1.42 -6.38 5.50
N PRO A 75 0.34 -5.83 6.09
CA PRO A 75 0.36 -4.48 6.65
C PRO A 75 1.31 -4.37 7.85
N ASP A 76 1.61 -3.13 8.24
CA ASP A 76 2.47 -2.83 9.38
C ASP A 76 1.91 -3.43 10.69
N ALA A 77 2.77 -4.15 11.42
CA ALA A 77 2.34 -4.92 12.59
C ALA A 77 1.89 -4.03 13.75
N ASP A 78 2.57 -2.89 13.97
CA ASP A 78 2.26 -1.97 15.05
C ASP A 78 0.92 -1.29 14.79
N GLN A 79 0.69 -0.81 13.56
CA GLN A 79 -0.57 -0.23 13.16
C GLN A 79 -1.74 -1.23 13.27
N ILE A 80 -1.52 -2.49 12.92
CA ILE A 80 -2.53 -3.55 13.10
C ILE A 80 -2.80 -3.79 14.58
N GLY A 81 -1.77 -3.89 15.42
CA GLY A 81 -1.89 -4.07 16.86
C GLY A 81 -2.71 -2.97 17.51
N GLU A 82 -2.33 -1.71 17.29
CA GLU A 82 -3.05 -0.54 17.81
C GLU A 82 -4.52 -0.51 17.36
N THR A 83 -4.78 -0.83 16.09
CA THR A 83 -6.15 -0.84 15.55
C THR A 83 -6.97 -1.99 16.15
N MET A 84 -6.36 -3.17 16.33
CA MET A 84 -7.04 -4.31 16.94
C MET A 84 -7.38 -4.06 18.40
N GLU A 85 -6.47 -3.45 19.18
CA GLU A 85 -6.72 -3.07 20.57
C GLU A 85 -7.83 -2.02 20.65
N ALA A 86 -7.75 -0.96 19.84
CA ALA A 86 -8.76 0.11 19.80
C ALA A 86 -10.16 -0.41 19.46
N LEU A 87 -10.27 -1.36 18.52
CA LEU A 87 -11.55 -1.94 18.11
C LEU A 87 -12.08 -3.01 19.09
N ARG A 88 -11.22 -3.61 19.92
CA ARG A 88 -11.63 -4.55 20.99
C ARG A 88 -12.21 -3.82 22.20
N ASP A 89 -11.64 -2.67 22.55
CA ASP A 89 -12.09 -1.84 23.68
C ASP A 89 -13.33 -1.00 23.34
N ASP A 90 -13.72 -0.92 22.06
CA ASP A 90 -14.92 -0.22 21.64
C ASP A 90 -16.20 -1.04 21.92
N CYS A 91 -16.58 -1.11 23.20
CA CYS A 91 -17.86 -1.65 23.65
C CYS A 91 -19.08 -0.80 23.23
N SER A 92 -18.90 0.26 22.43
CA SER A 92 -19.97 1.21 22.10
C SER A 92 -20.93 0.73 21.01
N GLY A 93 -20.64 -0.41 20.35
CA GLY A 93 -21.41 -0.88 19.19
C GLY A 93 -21.29 0.05 17.98
N ARG A 94 -20.37 1.02 18.00
CA ARG A 94 -20.07 1.84 16.82
C ARG A 94 -19.35 0.99 15.81
N LEU A 95 -19.99 0.78 14.66
CA LEU A 95 -19.36 0.24 13.45
C LEU A 95 -18.02 0.95 13.24
N CYS A 96 -16.98 0.20 12.85
CA CYS A 96 -15.69 0.73 12.42
C CYS A 96 -15.96 1.98 11.58
N ASN A 97 -15.16 3.05 11.71
CA ASN A 97 -15.35 4.31 10.99
C ASN A 97 -15.30 4.07 9.46
N MET A 98 -16.39 3.54 8.93
CA MET A 98 -16.62 3.27 7.54
C MET A 98 -17.03 4.61 6.95
N PRO A 99 -16.46 5.00 5.80
CA PRO A 99 -17.01 6.11 5.04
C PRO A 99 -18.53 5.96 4.93
N TYR A 100 -19.25 7.07 5.11
CA TYR A 100 -20.71 7.07 5.29
C TYR A 100 -21.46 6.28 4.20
N PHE A 101 -20.92 6.22 2.97
CA PHE A 101 -21.50 5.50 1.84
C PHE A 101 -21.53 3.97 1.98
N TYR A 102 -20.68 3.35 2.80
CA TYR A 102 -20.76 1.92 3.06
C TYR A 102 -21.90 1.58 4.02
N ARG A 103 -22.35 2.54 4.82
CA ARG A 103 -23.40 2.34 5.83
C ARG A 103 -24.75 2.01 5.20
N ASP A 104 -25.02 2.55 4.00
CA ASP A 104 -26.22 2.25 3.21
C ASP A 104 -26.18 0.85 2.58
N TYR A 105 -24.99 0.26 2.42
CA TYR A 105 -24.81 -1.10 1.87
C TYR A 105 -24.89 -2.20 2.95
N PHE A 106 -24.66 -1.84 4.21
CA PHE A 106 -24.76 -2.71 5.38
C PHE A 106 -26.05 -2.46 6.18
N ASP A 107 -27.11 -1.99 5.53
CA ASP A 107 -28.45 -1.92 6.11
C ASP A 107 -28.97 -3.34 6.41
N PRO A 108 -29.73 -3.58 7.50
CA PRO A 108 -29.97 -4.90 8.05
C PRO A 108 -30.92 -5.70 7.15
N GLY A 109 -30.38 -6.69 6.43
CA GLY A 109 -31.19 -7.57 5.59
C GLY A 109 -30.42 -8.58 4.74
N PHE A 110 -29.11 -8.43 4.56
CA PHE A 110 -28.30 -9.38 3.79
C PHE A 110 -26.91 -9.58 4.41
N GLY A 111 -26.71 -10.72 5.07
CA GLY A 111 -25.44 -11.14 5.65
C GLY A 111 -25.40 -11.07 7.19
N PRO A 112 -24.49 -11.82 7.84
CA PRO A 112 -24.32 -11.72 9.29
C PRO A 112 -23.91 -10.29 9.67
N VAL A 113 -24.57 -9.74 10.69
CA VAL A 113 -24.19 -8.43 11.26
C VAL A 113 -22.80 -8.58 11.86
N MET A 114 -21.78 -8.08 11.14
CA MET A 114 -20.40 -8.10 11.60
C MET A 114 -20.14 -6.91 12.53
N SER A 115 -19.48 -7.17 13.64
CA SER A 115 -18.90 -6.14 14.49
C SER A 115 -17.83 -5.33 13.73
N SER A 116 -17.43 -4.19 14.29
CA SER A 116 -16.35 -3.34 13.79
C SER A 116 -15.04 -4.10 13.64
N PHE A 117 -14.76 -4.96 14.62
CA PHE A 117 -13.59 -5.82 14.63
C PHE A 117 -13.67 -6.88 13.52
N GLU A 118 -14.81 -7.58 13.37
CA GLU A 118 -15.00 -8.56 12.30
C GLU A 118 -14.96 -7.93 10.90
N THR A 119 -15.51 -6.73 10.75
CA THR A 119 -15.46 -5.96 9.50
C THR A 119 -14.02 -5.58 9.13
N PHE A 120 -13.24 -5.14 10.12
CA PHE A 120 -11.82 -4.84 9.94
C PHE A 120 -11.04 -6.09 9.51
N LEU A 121 -11.23 -7.22 10.20
CA LEU A 121 -10.59 -8.49 9.83
C LEU A 121 -10.99 -8.96 8.43
N ALA A 122 -12.27 -8.87 8.06
CA ALA A 122 -12.76 -9.23 6.74
C ALA A 122 -12.09 -8.37 5.65
N ARG A 123 -11.94 -7.07 5.89
CA ARG A 123 -11.27 -6.14 4.96
C ARG A 123 -9.77 -6.42 4.83
N LEU A 124 -9.10 -6.80 5.91
CA LEU A 124 -7.71 -7.26 5.86
C LEU A 124 -7.58 -8.52 5.02
N GLY A 125 -8.47 -9.50 5.22
CA GLY A 125 -8.50 -10.73 4.44
C GLY A 125 -8.73 -10.48 2.94
N ASP A 126 -9.69 -9.63 2.60
CA ASP A 126 -10.00 -9.24 1.21
C ASP A 126 -8.82 -8.52 0.54
N GLY A 127 -8.20 -7.56 1.24
CA GLY A 127 -7.03 -6.84 0.75
C GLY A 127 -5.88 -7.78 0.41
N VAL A 128 -5.53 -8.67 1.34
CA VAL A 128 -4.44 -9.66 1.12
C VAL A 128 -4.78 -10.60 -0.03
N ALA A 129 -6.01 -11.09 -0.14
CA ALA A 129 -6.43 -12.00 -1.22
C ALA A 129 -6.38 -11.33 -2.61
N SER A 130 -6.63 -10.01 -2.69
CA SER A 130 -6.60 -9.26 -3.96
C SER A 130 -5.19 -8.89 -4.44
N GLU A 131 -4.23 -8.81 -3.53
CA GLU A 131 -2.85 -8.36 -3.78
C GLU A 131 -1.83 -9.52 -3.84
N SER A 132 -2.27 -10.76 -3.61
CA SER A 132 -1.44 -11.97 -3.67
C SER A 132 -1.51 -12.67 -5.04
#